data_AF-A0A946YJH0-F1
#
_entry.id   AF-A0A946YJH0-F1
#
_cell.length_a   1.000
_cell.length_b   1.000
_cell.length_c   1.000
_cell.angle_alpha   90.00
_cell.angle_beta   90.00
_cell.angle_gamma   90.00
#
_symmetry.space_group_name_H-M   'P 1'
#
loop_
_entity.id
_entity.type
_entity.pdbx_description
1 polymer ?
#
loop_
_entity_poly.entity_id
_entity_poly.type
_entity_poly.pdbx_seq_one_letter_code
_entity_poly.pdbx_strand_id
1 'polypeptide(L)'
;MNLTFDSATNLRLKALLMGLVAPLAILILSLKSLRVLGHRELQSITEALQLYRSDILLLILFFLAGSIVIYTLRYRNQKIALGVLQLAAVLWAAIETIAHQFYVVTGSTIDFGLFLFSVQRLGDTGQVILSEVPGILMLLLALVILMLLLFPWFIVYQSVADEQPRKVGWKPVLAIASLGFVSSPWSIITVDHIDNPGFSRSNLINFAFSMARLGDDVVTGEVI
;
A
#
# COMPACT_ATOMS: atom_id res chain seq x y z
N MET A 1 -22.71 28.93 -6.96
CA MET A 1 -22.50 27.71 -7.77
C MET A 1 -22.72 26.52 -6.85
N ASN A 2 -23.98 26.06 -6.76
CA ASN A 2 -24.36 24.97 -5.85
C ASN A 2 -23.89 23.65 -6.47
N LEU A 3 -22.82 23.10 -5.92
CA LEU A 3 -22.41 21.72 -6.16
C LEU A 3 -23.36 20.80 -5.37
N THR A 4 -24.63 20.72 -5.77
CA THR A 4 -25.52 19.66 -5.31
C THR A 4 -25.06 18.38 -5.99
N PHE A 5 -24.10 17.72 -5.34
CA PHE A 5 -23.53 16.46 -5.77
C PHE A 5 -24.58 15.36 -5.71
N ASP A 6 -24.68 14.60 -6.79
CA ASP A 6 -25.46 13.38 -6.84
C ASP A 6 -24.82 12.34 -5.90
N SER A 7 -25.55 11.97 -4.83
CA SER A 7 -25.08 11.06 -3.79
C SER A 7 -24.71 9.68 -4.35
N ALA A 8 -25.35 9.28 -5.46
CA ALA A 8 -25.09 8.02 -6.14
C ALA A 8 -23.69 7.98 -6.78
N THR A 9 -23.23 9.08 -7.36
CA THR A 9 -21.90 9.17 -7.98
C THR A 9 -20.81 9.05 -6.91
N ASN A 10 -21.00 9.71 -5.77
CA ASN A 10 -20.08 9.65 -4.62
C ASN A 10 -19.94 8.23 -4.06
N LEU A 11 -21.05 7.49 -3.97
CA LEU A 11 -21.04 6.13 -3.44
C LEU A 11 -20.26 5.18 -4.36
N ARG A 12 -20.46 5.29 -5.68
CA ARG A 12 -19.76 4.48 -6.69
C ARG A 12 -18.24 4.69 -6.64
N LEU A 13 -17.79 5.94 -6.57
CA LEU A 13 -16.36 6.27 -6.49
C LEU A 13 -15.71 5.72 -5.22
N LYS A 14 -16.38 5.83 -4.07
CA LYS A 14 -15.91 5.26 -2.80
C LYS A 14 -15.82 3.74 -2.86
N ALA A 15 -16.82 3.08 -3.45
CA ALA A 15 -16.81 1.63 -3.60
C ALA A 15 -15.65 1.16 -4.50
N LEU A 16 -15.36 1.89 -5.58
CA LEU A 16 -14.21 1.60 -6.47
C LEU A 16 -12.88 1.70 -5.73
N LEU A 17 -12.69 2.79 -4.99
CA LEU A 17 -11.47 2.99 -4.20
C LEU A 17 -11.35 1.97 -3.07
N MET A 18 -12.44 1.63 -2.38
CA MET A 18 -12.41 0.54 -1.39
C MET A 18 -12.04 -0.80 -2.03
N GLY A 19 -12.56 -1.08 -3.24
CA GLY A 19 -12.20 -2.27 -3.99
C GLY A 19 -10.72 -2.34 -4.37
N LEU A 20 -10.04 -1.20 -4.44
CA LEU A 20 -8.60 -1.13 -4.68
C LEU A 20 -7.78 -1.19 -3.37
N VAL A 21 -8.18 -0.39 -2.37
CA VAL A 21 -7.42 -0.24 -1.12
C VAL A 21 -7.57 -1.44 -0.20
N ALA A 22 -8.73 -2.10 -0.17
CA ALA A 22 -8.95 -3.25 0.70
C ALA A 22 -8.01 -4.44 0.39
N PRO A 23 -7.90 -4.95 -0.85
CA PRO A 23 -6.97 -6.05 -1.15
C PRO A 23 -5.51 -5.63 -0.94
N LEU A 24 -5.16 -4.38 -1.25
CA LEU A 24 -3.82 -3.84 -1.00
C LEU A 24 -3.51 -3.81 0.51
N ALA A 25 -4.42 -3.29 1.33
CA ALA A 25 -4.28 -3.24 2.78
C ALA A 25 -4.13 -4.63 3.39
N ILE A 26 -4.95 -5.60 2.94
CA ILE A 26 -4.84 -7.00 3.39
C ILE A 26 -3.44 -7.53 3.10
N LEU A 27 -2.95 -7.40 1.87
CA LEU A 27 -1.61 -7.87 1.51
C LEU A 27 -0.53 -7.23 2.40
N ILE A 28 -0.49 -5.90 2.46
CA ILE A 28 0.56 -5.15 3.16
C ILE A 28 0.56 -5.48 4.65
N LEU A 29 -0.61 -5.45 5.29
CA LEU A 29 -0.73 -5.74 6.71
C LEU A 29 -0.42 -7.20 7.00
N SER A 30 -0.82 -8.15 6.14
CA SER A 30 -0.45 -9.56 6.32
C SER A 30 1.06 -9.79 6.20
N LEU A 31 1.72 -9.24 5.17
CA LEU A 31 3.18 -9.36 5.00
C LEU A 31 3.94 -8.72 6.16
N LYS A 32 3.43 -7.61 6.70
CA LYS A 32 4.01 -6.97 7.89
C LYS A 32 3.79 -7.80 9.15
N SER A 33 2.59 -8.35 9.34
CA SER A 33 2.31 -9.25 10.46
C SER A 33 3.24 -10.46 10.48
N LEU A 34 3.50 -11.06 9.33
CA LEU A 34 4.46 -12.16 9.24
C LEU A 34 5.88 -11.74 9.65
N ARG A 35 6.33 -10.53 9.27
CA ARG A 35 7.64 -9.99 9.67
C ARG A 35 7.71 -9.71 11.18
N VAL A 36 6.67 -9.09 11.72
CA VAL A 36 6.58 -8.73 13.14
C VAL A 36 6.54 -10.00 13.99
N LEU A 37 5.72 -10.99 13.63
CA LEU A 37 5.63 -12.27 14.37
C LEU A 37 6.93 -13.08 14.29
N GLY A 38 7.71 -12.94 13.22
CA GLY A 38 9.02 -13.57 13.08
C GLY A 38 10.14 -12.88 13.88
N HIS A 39 9.92 -11.64 14.34
CA HIS A 39 10.90 -10.88 15.10
C HIS A 39 10.88 -11.31 16.57
N ARG A 40 11.97 -11.89 17.06
CA ARG A 40 12.07 -12.45 18.42
C ARG A 40 12.13 -11.39 19.53
N GLU A 41 12.34 -10.12 19.18
CA GLU A 41 12.64 -9.05 20.13
C GLU A 41 11.48 -8.07 20.38
N LEU A 42 10.24 -8.35 19.95
CA LEU A 42 9.12 -7.49 20.34
C LEU A 42 8.84 -7.60 21.84
N GLN A 43 9.13 -6.53 22.57
CA GLN A 43 8.97 -6.48 24.02
C GLN A 43 7.54 -6.09 24.42
N SER A 44 6.80 -5.39 23.56
CA SER A 44 5.42 -4.94 23.86
C SER A 44 4.45 -4.87 22.67
N ILE A 45 3.14 -4.96 22.96
CA ILE A 45 2.05 -4.77 21.97
C ILE A 45 2.07 -3.33 21.41
N THR A 46 2.47 -2.37 22.23
CA THR A 46 2.55 -0.95 21.85
C THR A 46 3.62 -0.72 20.78
N GLU A 47 4.80 -1.33 20.94
CA GLU A 47 5.84 -1.34 19.90
C GLU A 47 5.31 -1.97 18.62
N ALA A 48 4.65 -3.13 18.72
CA ALA A 48 4.05 -3.78 17.56
C ALA A 48 3.10 -2.84 16.81
N LEU A 49 2.25 -2.09 17.52
CA LEU A 49 1.33 -1.11 16.92
C LEU A 49 2.06 0.07 16.26
N GLN A 50 3.15 0.54 16.87
CA GLN A 50 3.98 1.61 16.29
C GLN A 50 4.59 1.19 14.96
N LEU A 51 4.93 -0.09 14.79
CA LEU A 51 5.41 -0.60 13.51
C LEU A 51 4.34 -0.43 12.43
N TYR A 52 3.08 -0.81 12.65
CA TYR A 52 2.03 -0.70 11.60
C TYR A 52 1.61 0.73 11.27
N ARG A 53 1.89 1.69 12.15
CA ARG A 53 1.45 3.08 12.01
C ARG A 53 1.79 3.66 10.64
N SER A 54 3.01 3.46 10.18
CA SER A 54 3.48 4.00 8.91
C SER A 54 2.70 3.46 7.70
N ASP A 55 2.45 2.15 7.65
CA ASP A 55 1.69 1.53 6.56
C ASP A 55 0.21 1.91 6.59
N ILE A 56 -0.39 1.96 7.79
CA ILE A 56 -1.77 2.39 7.96
C ILE A 56 -1.94 3.83 7.45
N LEU A 57 -1.05 4.74 7.87
CA LEU A 57 -1.06 6.12 7.40
C LEU A 57 -0.89 6.22 5.88
N LEU A 58 -0.01 5.39 5.28
CA LEU A 58 0.19 5.41 3.84
C LEU A 58 -1.03 4.88 3.09
N LEU A 59 -1.71 3.85 3.60
CA LEU A 59 -2.96 3.34 3.04
C LEU A 59 -4.08 4.39 3.10
N ILE A 60 -4.22 5.08 4.24
CA ILE A 60 -5.17 6.19 4.40
C ILE A 60 -4.84 7.32 3.42
N LEU A 61 -3.57 7.71 3.34
CA LEU A 61 -3.13 8.76 2.43
C LEU A 61 -3.40 8.38 0.97
N PHE A 62 -3.12 7.13 0.59
CA PHE A 62 -3.41 6.62 -0.74
C PHE A 62 -4.90 6.65 -1.05
N PHE A 63 -5.76 6.25 -0.11
CA PHE A 63 -7.21 6.34 -0.25
C PHE A 63 -7.70 7.80 -0.41
N LEU A 64 -7.20 8.71 0.42
CA LEU A 64 -7.56 10.13 0.38
C LEU A 64 -7.06 10.81 -0.90
N ALA A 65 -5.79 10.59 -1.27
CA ALA A 65 -5.20 11.11 -2.49
C ALA A 65 -5.95 10.57 -3.73
N GLY A 66 -6.22 9.26 -3.77
CA GLY A 66 -7.01 8.66 -4.83
C GLY A 66 -8.43 9.24 -4.93
N SER A 67 -9.08 9.48 -3.78
CA SER A 67 -10.37 10.17 -3.73
C SER A 67 -10.26 11.57 -4.37
N ILE A 68 -9.31 12.39 -3.94
CA ILE A 68 -9.11 13.75 -4.46
C ILE A 68 -8.84 13.75 -5.96
N VAL A 69 -7.96 12.88 -6.45
CA VAL A 69 -7.62 12.79 -7.88
C VAL A 69 -8.85 12.43 -8.71
N ILE A 70 -9.62 11.43 -8.29
CA ILE A 70 -10.84 11.03 -9.00
C ILE A 70 -11.91 12.15 -8.95
N TYR A 71 -12.04 12.85 -7.81
CA TYR A 71 -13.00 13.93 -7.64
C TYR A 71 -12.69 15.18 -8.46
N THR A 72 -11.40 15.51 -8.61
CA THR A 72 -10.95 16.70 -9.36
C THR A 72 -11.04 16.49 -10.87
N LEU A 73 -11.02 15.25 -11.34
CA LEU A 73 -11.07 14.93 -12.76
C LEU A 73 -12.52 14.77 -13.26
N ARG A 74 -12.82 15.39 -14.40
CA ARG A 74 -14.10 15.20 -15.10
C ARG A 74 -14.31 13.74 -15.50
N TYR A 75 -15.57 13.31 -15.62
CA TYR A 75 -16.00 11.93 -15.94
C TYR A 75 -15.14 11.18 -16.96
N ARG A 76 -14.72 11.82 -18.06
CA ARG A 76 -13.91 11.17 -19.12
C ARG A 76 -12.49 10.82 -18.66
N ASN A 77 -11.93 11.55 -17.71
CA ASN A 77 -10.58 11.36 -17.20
C ASN A 77 -10.54 10.49 -15.92
N GLN A 78 -11.71 10.16 -15.34
CA GLN A 78 -11.78 9.32 -14.15
C GLN A 78 -11.31 7.88 -14.39
N LYS A 79 -11.56 7.33 -15.59
CA LYS A 79 -11.05 6.00 -15.96
C LYS A 79 -9.52 5.96 -16.02
N ILE A 80 -8.91 7.04 -16.55
CA ILE A 80 -7.46 7.17 -16.62
C ILE A 80 -6.87 7.27 -15.21
N ALA A 81 -7.46 8.10 -14.35
CA ALA A 81 -7.06 8.19 -12.94
C ALA A 81 -7.17 6.86 -12.19
N LEU A 82 -8.27 6.12 -12.40
CA LEU A 82 -8.41 4.79 -11.81
C LEU A 82 -7.32 3.85 -12.31
N GLY A 83 -7.01 3.85 -13.61
CA GLY A 83 -5.93 3.05 -14.18
C GLY A 83 -4.56 3.41 -13.59
N VAL A 84 -4.27 4.70 -13.40
CA VAL A 84 -3.03 5.17 -12.74
C VAL A 84 -2.98 4.72 -11.28
N LEU A 85 -4.08 4.82 -10.54
CA LEU A 85 -4.17 4.33 -9.15
C LEU A 85 -4.01 2.82 -9.06
N GLN A 86 -4.60 2.06 -9.99
CA GLN A 86 -4.41 0.61 -10.10
C GLN A 86 -2.95 0.27 -10.34
N LEU A 87 -2.30 0.96 -11.28
CA LEU A 87 -0.88 0.76 -11.56
C LEU A 87 -0.02 1.06 -10.33
N ALA A 88 -0.29 2.18 -9.64
CA ALA A 88 0.41 2.54 -8.41
C ALA A 88 0.21 1.50 -7.29
N ALA A 89 -1.01 0.98 -7.13
CA ALA A 89 -1.31 -0.06 -6.16
C ALA A 89 -0.59 -1.38 -6.49
N VAL A 90 -0.53 -1.77 -7.77
CA VAL A 90 0.20 -2.96 -8.23
C VAL A 90 1.70 -2.81 -7.97
N LEU A 91 2.29 -1.65 -8.29
CA LEU A 91 3.69 -1.38 -8.02
C LEU A 91 3.98 -1.42 -6.52
N TRP A 92 3.10 -0.83 -5.70
CA TRP A 92 3.26 -0.87 -4.25
C TRP A 92 3.17 -2.30 -3.70
N ALA A 93 2.18 -3.10 -4.14
CA ALA A 93 2.07 -4.51 -3.79
C ALA A 93 3.32 -5.31 -4.17
N ALA A 94 3.88 -5.06 -5.35
CA ALA A 94 5.11 -5.69 -5.81
C ALA A 94 6.31 -5.31 -4.93
N ILE A 95 6.50 -4.02 -4.63
CA ILE A 95 7.58 -3.52 -3.77
C ILE A 95 7.50 -4.16 -2.38
N GLU A 96 6.32 -4.20 -1.76
CA GLU A 96 6.14 -4.78 -0.42
C GLU A 96 6.40 -6.29 -0.41
N THR A 97 6.02 -6.97 -1.48
CA THR A 97 6.26 -8.41 -1.65
C THR A 97 7.74 -8.71 -1.81
N ILE A 98 8.45 -7.94 -2.64
CA ILE A 98 9.90 -8.05 -2.83
C ILE A 98 10.62 -7.75 -1.53
N ALA A 99 10.22 -6.67 -0.84
CA ALA A 99 10.82 -6.29 0.43
C ALA A 99 10.60 -7.35 1.52
N HIS A 100 9.43 -7.99 1.55
CA HIS A 100 9.17 -9.11 2.44
C HIS A 100 10.10 -10.28 2.15
N GLN A 101 10.23 -10.71 0.90
CA GLN A 101 11.10 -11.82 0.54
C GLN A 101 12.57 -11.51 0.84
N PHE A 102 13.02 -10.31 0.51
CA PHE A 102 14.38 -9.86 0.81
C PHE A 102 14.66 -9.92 2.32
N TYR A 103 13.70 -9.48 3.13
CA TYR A 103 13.78 -9.56 4.59
C TYR A 103 13.84 -11.00 5.10
N VAL A 104 13.02 -11.91 4.55
CA VAL A 104 13.03 -13.32 4.94
C VAL A 104 14.38 -13.99 4.62
N VAL A 105 14.98 -13.66 3.48
CA VAL A 105 16.25 -14.26 3.04
C VAL A 105 17.45 -13.66 3.75
N THR A 106 17.48 -12.34 3.95
CA THR A 106 18.69 -11.62 4.43
C THR A 106 18.61 -11.16 5.88
N GLY A 107 17.41 -11.10 6.46
CA GLY A 107 17.15 -10.46 7.75
C GLY A 107 17.18 -8.93 7.73
N SER A 108 17.43 -8.30 6.57
CA SER A 108 17.56 -6.84 6.43
C SER A 108 16.42 -6.22 5.63
N THR A 109 16.16 -4.93 5.84
CA THR A 109 15.18 -4.16 5.06
C THR A 109 15.78 -3.73 3.73
N ILE A 110 14.97 -3.74 2.66
CA ILE A 110 15.44 -3.33 1.34
C ILE A 110 15.70 -1.82 1.31
N ASP A 111 16.87 -1.44 0.79
CA ASP A 111 17.26 -0.07 0.53
C ASP A 111 17.21 0.24 -0.98
N PHE A 112 16.96 1.48 -1.38
CA PHE A 112 16.87 1.87 -2.81
C PHE A 112 18.18 1.61 -3.55
N GLY A 113 19.34 1.85 -2.93
CA GLY A 113 20.64 1.55 -3.53
C GLY A 113 20.79 0.06 -3.87
N LEU A 114 20.39 -0.82 -2.94
CA LEU A 114 20.37 -2.27 -3.16
C LEU A 114 19.36 -2.67 -4.24
N PHE A 115 18.19 -2.03 -4.26
CA PHE A 115 17.21 -2.26 -5.31
C PHE A 115 17.76 -1.87 -6.69
N LEU A 116 18.33 -0.67 -6.83
CA LEU A 116 18.87 -0.17 -8.09
C LEU A 116 20.02 -1.05 -8.59
N PHE A 117 20.94 -1.43 -7.68
CA PHE A 117 22.00 -2.38 -7.98
C PHE A 117 21.45 -3.72 -8.49
N SER A 118 20.38 -4.23 -7.84
CA SER A 118 19.74 -5.48 -8.24
C SER A 118 19.08 -5.36 -9.62
N VAL A 119 18.40 -4.24 -9.90
CA VAL A 119 17.78 -3.96 -11.22
C VAL A 119 18.84 -3.91 -12.32
N GLN A 120 19.97 -3.26 -12.07
CA GLN A 120 21.08 -3.17 -13.04
C GLN A 120 21.71 -4.53 -13.35
N ARG A 121 21.64 -5.50 -12.42
CA ARG A 121 22.19 -6.85 -12.57
C ARG A 121 21.16 -7.94 -12.81
N LEU A 122 19.92 -7.58 -13.20
CA LEU A 122 18.85 -8.57 -13.42
C LEU A 122 19.21 -9.66 -14.44
N GLY A 123 20.06 -9.35 -15.42
CA GLY A 123 20.54 -10.33 -16.39
C GLY A 123 21.34 -11.47 -15.76
N ASP A 124 22.10 -11.17 -14.70
CA ASP A 124 22.96 -12.13 -14.01
C ASP A 124 22.25 -12.78 -12.81
N THR A 125 21.36 -12.05 -12.15
CA THR A 125 20.71 -12.50 -10.91
C THR A 125 19.30 -13.06 -11.10
N GLY A 126 18.69 -12.88 -12.28
CA GLY A 126 17.29 -13.22 -12.52
C GLY A 126 16.95 -14.70 -12.25
N GLN A 127 17.81 -15.64 -12.65
CA GLN A 127 17.56 -17.06 -12.40
C GLN A 127 17.69 -17.44 -10.92
N VAL A 128 18.62 -16.79 -10.20
CA VAL A 128 18.80 -16.99 -8.75
C VAL A 128 17.59 -16.45 -8.00
N ILE A 129 17.07 -15.29 -8.39
CA ILE A 129 15.86 -14.72 -7.79
C ILE A 129 14.67 -15.67 -7.98
N LEU A 130 14.50 -16.24 -9.17
CA LEU A 130 13.40 -17.17 -9.45
C LEU A 130 13.50 -18.47 -8.64
N SER A 131 14.70 -18.94 -8.30
CA SER A 131 14.87 -20.13 -7.45
C SER A 131 14.64 -19.87 -5.95
N GLU A 132 14.85 -18.62 -5.50
CA GLU A 132 14.73 -18.25 -4.07
C GLU A 132 13.30 -17.81 -3.69
N VAL A 133 12.48 -17.41 -4.66
CA VAL A 133 11.11 -16.95 -4.37
C VAL A 133 10.17 -18.17 -4.30
N PRO A 134 9.51 -18.43 -3.16
CA PRO A 134 8.62 -19.56 -3.02
C PRO A 134 7.39 -19.38 -3.93
N GLY A 135 7.01 -20.43 -4.65
CA GLY A 135 5.90 -20.37 -5.63
C GLY A 135 4.56 -19.93 -5.04
N ILE A 136 4.32 -20.20 -3.74
CA ILE A 136 3.13 -19.74 -3.01
C ILE A 136 3.04 -18.20 -2.97
N LEU A 137 4.17 -17.51 -2.85
CA LEU A 137 4.24 -16.06 -2.75
C LEU A 137 4.06 -15.42 -4.14
N MET A 138 4.56 -16.06 -5.20
CA MET A 138 4.24 -15.67 -6.59
C MET A 138 2.74 -15.81 -6.88
N LEU A 139 2.12 -16.92 -6.44
CA LEU A 139 0.69 -17.15 -6.60
C LEU A 139 -0.14 -16.11 -5.84
N LEU A 140 0.24 -15.80 -4.59
CA LEU A 140 -0.41 -14.77 -3.77
C LEU A 140 -0.32 -13.40 -4.46
N LEU A 141 0.87 -13.02 -4.93
CA LEU A 141 1.07 -11.77 -5.64
C LEU A 141 0.22 -11.71 -6.91
N ALA A 142 0.22 -12.78 -7.71
CA ALA A 142 -0.60 -12.87 -8.91
C ALA A 142 -2.10 -12.73 -8.60
N LEU A 143 -2.57 -13.36 -7.53
CA LEU A 143 -3.96 -13.24 -7.08
C LEU A 143 -4.29 -11.80 -6.65
N VAL A 144 -3.40 -11.15 -5.89
CA VAL A 144 -3.62 -9.75 -5.47
C VAL A 144 -3.60 -8.82 -6.67
N ILE A 145 -2.67 -8.97 -7.61
CA ILE A 145 -2.66 -8.19 -8.86
C ILE A 145 -3.97 -8.39 -9.62
N LEU A 146 -4.43 -9.63 -9.75
CA LEU A 146 -5.70 -9.94 -10.40
C LEU A 146 -6.88 -9.24 -9.69
N MET A 147 -6.90 -9.26 -8.35
CA MET A 147 -7.92 -8.55 -7.57
C MET A 147 -7.83 -7.03 -7.75
N LEU A 148 -6.64 -6.44 -7.68
CA LEU A 148 -6.44 -4.99 -7.87
C LEU A 148 -6.89 -4.53 -9.26
N LEU A 149 -6.67 -5.37 -10.28
CA LEU A 149 -7.05 -5.07 -11.65
C LEU A 149 -8.54 -5.29 -11.89
N LEU A 150 -9.14 -6.40 -11.45
CA LEU A 150 -10.50 -6.79 -11.81
C LEU A 150 -11.58 -6.30 -10.84
N PHE A 151 -11.28 -6.27 -9.53
CA PHE A 151 -12.28 -6.04 -8.50
C PHE A 151 -12.94 -4.65 -8.58
N PRO A 152 -12.21 -3.56 -8.90
CA PRO A 152 -12.85 -2.26 -9.15
C PRO A 152 -13.87 -2.33 -10.30
N TRP A 153 -13.56 -3.00 -11.42
CA TRP A 153 -14.48 -3.11 -12.55
C TRP A 153 -15.70 -3.97 -12.26
N PHE A 154 -15.54 -5.01 -11.44
CA PHE A 154 -16.67 -5.83 -10.98
C PHE A 154 -17.70 -4.99 -10.21
N ILE A 155 -17.23 -4.06 -9.36
CA ILE A 155 -18.10 -3.11 -8.65
C ILE A 155 -18.79 -2.15 -9.63
N VAL A 156 -18.07 -1.64 -10.65
CA VAL A 156 -18.70 -0.82 -11.71
C VAL A 156 -19.81 -1.61 -12.38
N TYR A 157 -19.53 -2.83 -12.82
CA TYR A 157 -20.46 -3.67 -13.56
C TYR A 157 -21.74 -3.93 -12.76
N GLN A 158 -21.62 -4.30 -11.49
CA GLN A 158 -22.79 -4.49 -10.61
C GLN A 158 -23.59 -3.20 -10.44
N SER A 159 -22.92 -2.06 -10.30
CA SER A 159 -23.60 -0.77 -10.09
C SER A 159 -24.36 -0.27 -11.32
N VAL A 160 -24.00 -0.74 -12.52
CA VAL A 160 -24.70 -0.45 -13.80
C VAL A 160 -25.82 -1.45 -14.04
N ALA A 161 -25.67 -2.71 -13.61
CA ALA A 161 -26.71 -3.73 -13.73
C ALA A 161 -27.91 -3.52 -12.78
N ASP A 162 -27.70 -2.82 -11.65
CA ASP A 162 -28.69 -2.64 -10.59
C ASP A 162 -29.46 -1.29 -10.70
N GLU A 163 -29.82 -0.84 -11.92
CA GLU A 163 -30.64 0.37 -12.17
C GLU A 163 -32.10 0.30 -11.62
N GLN A 164 -32.38 -0.64 -10.74
CA GLN A 164 -33.58 -0.64 -9.90
C GLN A 164 -33.26 0.12 -8.60
N PRO A 165 -34.08 1.11 -8.18
CA PRO A 165 -33.81 1.90 -6.97
C PRO A 165 -33.94 1.04 -5.71
N ARG A 166 -32.89 0.31 -5.36
CA ARG A 166 -32.79 -0.38 -4.08
C ARG A 166 -32.58 0.66 -2.99
N LYS A 167 -33.54 0.74 -2.07
CA LYS A 167 -33.35 1.36 -0.75
C LYS A 167 -32.22 0.61 -0.04
N VAL A 168 -30.99 1.12 -0.18
CA VAL A 168 -29.81 0.57 0.50
C VAL A 168 -29.94 0.91 1.98
N GLY A 169 -30.62 0.02 2.71
CA GLY A 169 -30.61 0.03 4.16
C GLY A 169 -29.17 -0.14 4.64
N TRP A 170 -28.69 0.85 5.38
CA TRP A 170 -27.43 0.80 6.11
C TRP A 170 -27.29 -0.55 6.82
N LYS A 171 -26.31 -1.35 6.38
CA LYS A 171 -25.82 -2.50 7.14
C LYS A 171 -24.38 -2.22 7.60
N PRO A 172 -24.00 -2.70 8.80
CA PRO A 172 -23.04 -2.08 9.73
C PRO A 172 -21.56 -2.26 9.36
N VAL A 173 -21.23 -2.48 8.08
CA VAL A 173 -19.85 -2.66 7.61
C VAL A 173 -19.01 -1.37 7.77
N LEU A 174 -19.66 -0.21 7.83
CA LEU A 174 -19.01 1.08 8.12
C LEU A 174 -18.79 1.34 9.62
N ALA A 175 -19.50 0.66 10.52
CA ALA A 175 -19.34 0.86 11.98
C ALA A 175 -18.02 0.26 12.51
N ILE A 176 -17.51 -0.76 11.82
CA ILE A 176 -16.20 -1.37 12.14
C ILE A 176 -15.05 -0.46 11.66
N ALA A 177 -15.26 0.31 10.59
CA ALA A 177 -14.25 1.26 10.08
C ALA A 177 -14.13 2.54 10.93
N SER A 178 -15.17 2.93 11.67
CA SER A 178 -15.17 4.15 12.51
C SER A 178 -14.64 3.95 13.95
N LEU A 179 -14.59 2.72 14.46
CA LEU A 179 -14.13 2.44 15.82
C LEU A 179 -12.59 2.43 15.98
N GLY A 180 -11.84 2.38 14.88
CA GLY A 180 -10.37 2.41 14.91
C GLY A 180 -9.74 3.81 14.84
N PHE A 181 -10.53 4.88 14.70
CA PHE A 181 -10.01 6.19 14.24
C PHE A 181 -10.12 7.35 15.23
N VAL A 182 -10.57 7.11 16.46
CA VAL A 182 -10.64 8.15 17.51
C VAL A 182 -9.81 7.75 18.73
N SER A 183 -8.49 7.63 18.52
CA SER A 183 -7.39 7.82 19.48
C SER A 183 -6.12 7.42 18.71
N SER A 184 -5.05 8.19 18.56
CA SER A 184 -4.51 9.30 19.33
C SER A 184 -3.52 10.05 18.42
N PRO A 185 -3.60 11.39 18.29
CA PRO A 185 -2.54 12.19 17.66
C PRO A 185 -1.27 12.33 18.54
N TRP A 186 -1.12 11.59 19.65
CA TRP A 186 -0.16 11.95 20.71
C TRP A 186 1.12 11.11 20.80
N SER A 187 1.32 10.04 20.01
CA SER A 187 2.57 9.24 20.11
C SER A 187 3.69 9.66 19.16
N ILE A 188 3.81 10.96 18.85
CA ILE A 188 5.00 11.51 18.14
C ILE A 188 6.20 11.68 19.09
N ILE A 189 6.06 11.41 20.39
CA ILE A 189 7.10 11.69 21.38
C ILE A 189 7.38 10.39 22.16
N THR A 190 8.66 10.02 22.16
CA THR A 190 9.36 8.93 22.89
C THR A 190 9.10 7.47 22.48
N VAL A 191 9.97 6.93 21.62
CA VAL A 191 10.71 5.66 21.86
C VAL A 191 12.06 5.77 21.15
N ASP A 192 13.11 6.12 21.91
CA ASP A 192 14.50 6.30 21.44
C ASP A 192 15.30 4.97 21.38
N HIS A 193 14.65 3.81 21.24
CA HIS A 193 15.33 2.49 21.33
C HIS A 193 14.80 1.46 20.32
N ILE A 194 14.73 1.83 19.04
CA ILE A 194 14.74 0.82 17.97
C ILE A 194 16.09 0.96 17.27
N ASP A 195 16.99 0.02 17.52
CA ASP A 195 18.36 0.01 16.98
C ASP A 195 18.43 -0.01 15.45
N ASN A 196 17.29 -0.23 14.77
CA ASN A 196 17.16 -0.13 13.32
C ASN A 196 15.91 0.67 12.90
N PRO A 197 16.03 1.99 12.63
CA PRO A 197 14.90 2.84 12.23
C PRO A 197 14.27 2.44 10.88
N GLY A 198 14.95 1.60 10.08
CA GLY A 198 14.39 1.05 8.85
C GLY A 198 13.20 0.11 9.10
N PHE A 199 13.17 -0.58 10.24
CA PHE A 199 12.12 -1.57 10.53
C PHE A 199 10.77 -0.95 10.93
N SER A 200 10.78 0.25 11.51
CA SER A 200 9.56 0.95 11.95
C SER A 200 8.82 1.66 10.80
N ARG A 201 9.55 1.97 9.72
CA ARG A 201 9.03 2.68 8.55
C ARG A 201 8.44 1.70 7.54
N SER A 202 7.48 2.18 6.75
CA SER A 202 6.97 1.44 5.59
C SER A 202 8.13 1.24 4.61
N ASN A 203 8.20 0.08 3.93
CA ASN A 203 9.26 -0.16 2.95
C ASN A 203 9.22 0.89 1.83
N LEU A 204 8.03 1.35 1.46
CA LEU A 204 7.86 2.40 0.47
C LEU A 204 8.44 3.75 0.94
N ILE A 205 8.31 4.07 2.23
CA ILE A 205 8.90 5.28 2.82
C ILE A 205 10.43 5.18 2.84
N ASN A 206 10.97 4.03 3.25
CA ASN A 206 12.43 3.80 3.24
C ASN A 206 12.99 3.93 1.83
N PHE A 207 12.30 3.33 0.86
CA PHE A 207 12.64 3.41 -0.54
C PHE A 207 12.65 4.86 -1.04
N ALA A 208 11.60 5.64 -0.73
CA ALA A 208 11.51 7.05 -1.13
C ALA A 208 12.60 7.93 -0.49
N PHE A 209 12.90 7.75 0.80
CA PHE A 209 13.97 8.50 1.46
C PHE A 209 15.34 8.17 0.90
N SER A 210 15.61 6.90 0.63
CA SER A 210 16.88 6.49 0.04
C SER A 210 17.05 7.02 -1.38
N MET A 211 15.98 7.03 -2.18
CA MET A 211 15.97 7.68 -3.49
C MET A 211 16.28 9.18 -3.40
N ALA A 212 15.69 9.88 -2.42
CA ALA A 212 15.95 11.31 -2.21
C ALA A 212 17.42 11.57 -1.83
N ARG A 213 17.97 10.76 -0.92
CA ARG A 213 19.38 10.87 -0.49
C ARG A 213 20.36 10.66 -1.64
N LEU A 214 20.13 9.67 -2.48
CA LEU A 214 20.95 9.43 -3.68
C LEU A 214 20.90 10.61 -4.67
N GLY A 215 19.78 11.33 -4.74
CA GLY A 215 19.68 12.55 -5.52
C GLY A 215 20.63 13.65 -5.00
N ASP A 216 20.72 13.79 -3.67
CA ASP A 216 21.59 14.79 -3.04
C ASP A 216 23.07 14.44 -3.23
N ASP A 217 23.46 13.18 -3.07
CA ASP A 217 24.87 12.72 -3.20
C ASP A 217 25.39 12.91 -4.65
N VAL A 218 24.54 12.74 -5.66
CA VAL A 218 24.87 13.01 -7.07
C VAL A 218 25.07 14.51 -7.32
N VAL A 219 24.34 15.37 -6.60
CA VAL A 219 24.44 16.83 -6.74
C VAL A 219 25.67 17.38 -6.02
N THR A 220 26.06 16.80 -4.88
CA THR A 220 27.23 17.22 -4.11
C THR A 220 28.56 16.67 -4.66
N GLY A 221 28.51 15.70 -5.57
CA GLY A 221 29.70 15.05 -6.11
C GLY A 221 30.36 14.07 -5.14
N GLU A 222 29.68 13.72 -4.05
CA GLU A 222 30.10 12.67 -3.11
C GLU A 222 29.64 11.29 -3.62
N VAL A 223 29.99 10.95 -4.86
CA VAL A 223 29.84 9.57 -5.34
C VAL A 223 31.22 8.91 -5.23
N ILE A 224 31.37 8.07 -4.21
CA ILE A 224 32.54 7.20 -3.99
C ILE A 224 32.63 6.17 -5.12
#